data_AF-A0AAW6WFB8-F1
#
_entry.id   AF-A0AAW6WFB8-F1
#
_cell.length_a   1.000
_cell.length_b   1.000
_cell.length_c   1.000
_cell.angle_alpha   90.00
_cell.angle_beta   90.00
_cell.angle_gamma   90.00
#
_symmetry.space_group_name_H-M   'P 1'
#
loop_
_entity.id
_entity.type
_entity.pdbx_description
1 polymer ?
#
loop_
_entity_poly.entity_id
_entity_poly.type
_entity_poly.pdbx_seq_one_letter_code
_entity_poly.pdbx_strand_id
1 'polypeptide(L)' 'MRDWQVQRRARTRHFIELGGLVVKAGVVDLTNDDRTMIYGALLWMADKLNSDDAEHARGVWTKLGKMAFEADRS' A
#
# COMPACT_ATOMS: atom_id res chain seq x y z
N MET A 1 19.25 -22.10 11.74
CA MET A 1 18.46 -20.99 12.33
C MET A 1 17.02 -21.52 12.47
N ARG A 2 16.34 -21.38 13.61
CA ARG A 2 15.00 -21.99 13.79
C ARG A 2 14.00 -21.39 12.79
N ASP A 3 13.30 -22.22 12.00
CA ASP A 3 12.44 -21.79 10.89
C ASP A 3 11.43 -20.69 11.26
N TRP A 4 10.90 -20.73 12.49
CA TRP A 4 10.03 -19.68 13.04
C TRP A 4 10.67 -18.28 13.02
N GLN A 5 11.97 -18.16 13.30
CA GLN A 5 12.66 -16.87 13.29
C GLN A 5 12.77 -16.30 11.87
N VAL A 6 13.00 -17.17 10.88
CA VAL A 6 13.06 -16.78 9.47
C VAL A 6 11.69 -16.28 9.01
N GLN A 7 10.63 -17.03 9.32
CA GLN A 7 9.25 -16.65 9.00
C GLN A 7 8.84 -15.33 9.67
N ARG A 8 9.21 -15.12 10.94
CA ARG A 8 8.91 -13.87 11.65
C ARG A 8 9.58 -12.66 10.99
N ARG A 9 10.86 -12.80 10.59
CA ARG A 9 11.59 -11.72 9.89
C ARG A 9 10.99 -11.42 8.53
N ALA A 10 10.62 -12.45 7.76
CA ALA A 10 9.97 -12.28 6.47
C ALA A 10 8.64 -11.52 6.61
N ARG A 11 7.79 -11.91 7.58
CA ARG A 11 6.52 -11.22 7.86
C ARG A 11 6.71 -9.77 8.31
N THR A 12 7.68 -9.52 9.19
CA THR A 12 7.96 -8.16 9.67
C THR A 12 8.43 -7.26 8.52
N ARG A 13 9.35 -7.78 7.68
CA ARG A 13 9.82 -7.07 6.49
C ARG A 13 8.67 -6.76 5.54
N HIS A 14 7.80 -7.74 5.28
CA HIS A 14 6.62 -7.54 4.42
C HIS A 14 5.71 -6.41 4.91
N PHE A 15 5.40 -6.35 6.21
CA PHE A 15 4.58 -5.26 6.75
C PHE A 15 5.29 -3.90 6.72
N ILE A 16 6.61 -3.87 6.91
CA ILE A 16 7.40 -2.64 6.77
C ILE A 16 7.38 -2.16 5.31
N GLU A 17 7.53 -3.06 4.34
CA GLU A 17 7.47 -2.74 2.91
C GLU A 17 6.10 -2.15 2.55
N LEU A 18 5.00 -2.78 3.00
CA LEU A 18 3.64 -2.27 2.80
C LEU A 18 3.42 -0.91 3.48
N GLY A 19 3.85 -0.74 4.73
CA GLY A 19 3.76 0.54 5.43
C GLY A 19 4.58 1.64 4.75
N GLY A 20 5.74 1.29 4.19
CA GLY A 20 6.58 2.20 3.41
C GLY A 20 5.88 2.75 2.16
N LEU A 21 4.96 2.01 1.55
CA LEU A 21 4.17 2.52 0.41
C LEU A 21 3.19 3.62 0.83
N VAL A 22 2.60 3.51 2.02
CA VAL A 22 1.68 4.54 2.55
C VAL A 22 2.44 5.84 2.82
N VAL A 23 3.65 5.76 3.37
CA VAL A 23 4.53 6.92 3.58
C VAL A 23 4.98 7.50 2.25
N LYS A 24 5.48 6.67 1.32
CA LYS A 24 5.96 7.11 0.00
C LYS A 24 4.87 7.81 -0.82
N ALA A 25 3.62 7.38 -0.71
CA ALA A 25 2.48 8.03 -1.37
C ALA A 25 2.08 9.38 -0.75
N GLY A 26 2.80 9.86 0.27
CA GLY A 26 2.52 11.12 0.98
C GLY A 26 1.28 11.08 1.86
N VAL A 27 0.65 9.91 2.02
CA VAL A 27 -0.63 9.78 2.74
C VAL A 27 -0.47 10.13 4.21
N VAL A 28 0.65 9.74 4.84
CA VAL A 28 0.90 10.04 6.26
C VAL A 28 0.99 11.56 6.50
N ASP A 29 1.70 12.27 5.62
CA ASP A 29 1.85 13.73 5.74
C ASP A 29 0.52 14.45 5.47
N LEU A 30 -0.21 14.03 4.43
CA LEU A 30 -1.50 14.63 4.05
C LEU A 30 -2.60 14.42 5.10
N THR A 31 -2.52 13.32 5.85
CA THR A 31 -3.48 12.98 6.91
C THR A 31 -3.01 13.38 8.31
N ASN A 32 -1.80 13.94 8.43
CA ASN A 32 -1.16 14.25 9.72
C ASN A 32 -1.15 13.04 10.68
N ASP A 33 -0.79 11.86 10.15
CA ASP A 33 -0.80 10.56 10.84
C ASP A 33 -2.15 10.18 11.50
N ASP A 34 -3.28 10.70 11.00
CA ASP A 34 -4.59 10.26 11.44
C ASP A 34 -4.89 8.84 10.92
N ARG A 35 -4.61 7.86 11.79
CA ARG A 35 -4.81 6.43 11.48
C ARG A 35 -6.24 6.06 11.17
N THR A 36 -7.22 6.79 11.73
CA THR A 36 -8.64 6.54 11.43
C THR A 36 -8.94 6.96 10.00
N MET A 37 -8.42 8.13 9.58
CA MET A 37 -8.56 8.62 8.22
C MET A 37 -7.84 7.72 7.21
N ILE A 38 -6.59 7.32 7.51
CA ILE A 38 -5.83 6.39 6.66
C ILE A 38 -6.60 5.08 6.51
N TYR A 39 -7.09 4.51 7.62
CA TYR A 39 -7.84 3.25 7.57
C TYR A 39 -9.14 3.39 6.77
N GLY A 40 -9.88 4.49 6.92
CA GLY A 40 -11.07 4.78 6.11
C GLY A 40 -10.76 4.84 4.61
N ALA A 41 -9.65 5.46 4.21
CA ALA A 41 -9.23 5.49 2.81
C ALA A 41 -8.85 4.09 2.28
N LEU A 42 -8.17 3.26 3.09
CA LEU A 42 -7.87 1.88 2.73
C LEU A 42 -9.15 1.04 2.56
N LEU A 43 -10.15 1.23 3.43
CA LEU A 43 -11.46 0.57 3.32
C LEU A 43 -12.19 0.97 2.04
N TRP A 44 -12.17 2.26 1.68
CA TRP A 44 -12.75 2.72 0.42
C TRP A 44 -12.09 2.08 -0.80
N MET A 45 -10.75 1.95 -0.79
CA MET A 45 -10.05 1.23 -1.86
C MET A 45 -10.44 -0.25 -1.93
N ALA A 46 -10.57 -0.91 -0.78
CA ALA A 46 -11.00 -2.30 -0.72
C ALA A 46 -12.43 -2.49 -1.26
N ASP A 47 -13.35 -1.59 -0.91
CA ASP A 47 -14.72 -1.58 -1.42
C ASP A 47 -14.74 -1.40 -2.95
N LYS A 48 -13.95 -0.45 -3.48
CA LYS A 48 -13.82 -0.24 -4.92
C LYS A 48 -13.32 -1.51 -5.66
N LEU A 49 -12.39 -2.25 -5.06
CA LEU A 49 -11.89 -3.51 -5.62
C LEU A 49 -12.85 -4.70 -5.49
N ASN A 50 -13.89 -4.59 -4.68
CA ASN A 50 -14.97 -5.57 -4.57
C ASN A 50 -16.20 -5.19 -5.41
N SER A 51 -16.18 -4.03 -6.08
CA SER A 51 -17.27 -3.56 -6.94
C SER A 51 -17.17 -4.10 -8.38
N ASP A 52 -18.23 -3.89 -9.16
CA ASP A 52 -18.25 -4.24 -10.59
C ASP A 52 -17.15 -3.53 -11.42
N ASP A 53 -16.61 -2.42 -10.91
CA ASP A 53 -15.56 -1.63 -11.56
C ASP A 53 -14.13 -2.05 -11.13
N ALA A 54 -13.99 -3.19 -10.44
CA ALA A 54 -12.73 -3.63 -9.86
C ALA A 54 -11.61 -3.81 -10.90
N GLU A 55 -11.91 -4.38 -12.07
CA GLU A 55 -10.92 -4.60 -13.13
C GLU A 55 -10.35 -3.28 -13.67
N HIS A 56 -11.22 -2.29 -13.90
CA HIS A 56 -10.79 -0.97 -14.33
C HIS A 56 -9.92 -0.29 -13.25
N ALA A 57 -10.38 -0.32 -11.99
CA ALA A 57 -9.63 0.24 -10.87
C ALA A 57 -8.24 -0.39 -10.74
N ARG A 58 -8.13 -1.73 -10.82
CA ARG A 58 -6.84 -2.45 -10.82
C ARG A 58 -5.93 -1.98 -11.94
N GLY A 59 -6.45 -1.82 -13.16
CA GLY A 59 -5.70 -1.35 -14.31
C GLY A 59 -5.13 0.06 -14.11
N VAL A 60 -5.98 1.00 -13.68
CA VAL A 60 -5.59 2.39 -13.41
C VAL A 60 -4.54 2.46 -12.31
N TRP A 61 -4.78 1.83 -11.17
CA TRP A 61 -3.87 1.89 -10.02
C TRP A 61 -2.53 1.23 -10.30
N THR A 62 -2.51 0.11 -11.02
CA THR A 62 -1.26 -0.56 -11.42
C THR A 62 -0.43 0.34 -12.33
N LYS A 63 -1.06 1.03 -13.29
CA LYS A 63 -0.36 1.96 -14.19
C LYS A 63 0.22 3.15 -13.43
N LEU A 64 -0.58 3.77 -12.55
CA LEU A 64 -0.13 4.89 -11.71
C LEU A 64 1.05 4.49 -10.82
N GLY A 65 0.96 3.34 -10.15
CA GLY A 65 2.04 2.82 -9.32
C GLY A 65 3.33 2.63 -10.11
N LYS A 66 3.27 2.00 -11.29
CA LYS A 66 4.44 1.83 -12.17
C LYS A 66 5.09 3.17 -12.54
N MET A 67 4.30 4.14 -12.98
CA MET A 67 4.80 5.47 -13.33
C MET A 67 5.47 6.18 -12.15
N ALA A 68 4.89 6.09 -10.95
CA ALA A 68 5.48 6.68 -9.74
C ALA A 68 6.82 6.01 -9.38
N PHE A 69 6.90 4.67 -9.45
CA PHE A 69 8.16 3.95 -9.20
C PHE A 69 9.25 4.26 -10.24
N GLU A 70 8.87 4.49 -11.49
CA GLU A 70 9.79 4.88 -12.56
C GLU A 70 10.32 6.30 -12.34
N ALA A 71 9.46 7.24 -11.94
CA ALA A 71 9.84 8.62 -11.64
C ALA A 71 10.79 8.73 -10.42
N ASP A 72 10.60 7.91 -9.38
CA ASP A 72 11.50 7.87 -8.21
C ASP A 72 12.91 7.35 -8.53
N ARG A 73 13.09 6.68 -9.68
CA ARG A 73 14.37 6.08 -10.10
C ARG A 73 15.22 7.00 -10.99
N SER A 74 14.65 8.08 -11.51
CA SER A 74 15.32 9.07 -12.38
C SER A 74 15.84 10.25 -11.59
#